data_AF-A0A1I2K2Z5-F1
#
_entry.id   AF-A0A1I2K2Z5-F1
#
_cell.length_a   1.000
_cell.length_b   1.000
_cell.length_c   1.000
_cell.angle_alpha   90.00
_cell.angle_beta   90.00
_cell.angle_gamma   90.00
#
_symmetry.space_group_name_H-M   'P 1'
#
loop_
_entity.id
_entity.type
_entity.pdbx_description
1 polymer ?
#
loop_
_entity_poly.entity_id
_entity_poly.type
_entity_poly.pdbx_seq_one_letter_code
_entity_poly.pdbx_strand_id
1 'polypeptide(L)'
;LKVNNFNDVAKDTLDEWVYFLKNSEVKDNFKAKGLDKAKEKLRYESLTEEEKKMYDRFQENRRIENSVSYTARQERNVEIAKNLISLGSDNEFIAKATELTVEQIEQLRSIKK
;
A
#
# COMPACT_ATOMS: atom_id res chain seq x y z
N LEU A 1 -10.34 36.02 -8.90
CA LEU A 1 -10.62 35.54 -7.52
C LEU A 1 -9.83 36.40 -6.54
N LYS A 2 -10.50 37.14 -5.64
CA LYS A 2 -9.84 37.96 -4.61
C LYS A 2 -9.53 37.08 -3.40
N VAL A 3 -8.28 36.66 -3.28
CA VAL A 3 -7.74 35.83 -2.16
C VAL A 3 -7.64 36.63 -0.84
N ASN A 4 -7.87 37.95 -0.88
CA ASN A 4 -7.61 38.86 0.24
C ASN A 4 -8.65 38.86 1.39
N ASN A 5 -9.73 38.06 1.31
CA ASN A 5 -10.77 38.00 2.37
C ASN A 5 -10.88 36.62 3.05
N PHE A 6 -9.85 35.77 2.97
CA PHE A 6 -9.85 34.49 3.66
C PHE A 6 -9.51 34.66 5.15
N ASN A 7 -10.52 34.50 6.01
CA ASN A 7 -10.38 34.68 7.47
C ASN A 7 -9.93 33.39 8.21
N ASP A 8 -9.19 32.50 7.55
CA ASP A 8 -8.68 31.23 8.11
C ASP A 8 -9.75 30.23 8.61
N VAL A 9 -11.03 30.50 8.31
CA VAL A 9 -12.15 29.59 8.56
C VAL A 9 -12.47 28.86 7.28
N ALA A 10 -12.08 27.58 7.20
CA ALA A 10 -12.41 26.74 6.06
C ALA A 10 -13.88 26.28 6.13
N LYS A 11 -14.71 26.69 5.16
CA LYS A 11 -16.15 26.34 5.13
C LYS A 11 -16.48 25.30 4.06
N ASP A 12 -15.64 25.19 3.04
CA ASP A 12 -15.77 24.22 1.97
C ASP A 12 -14.40 23.68 1.53
N THR A 13 -14.40 22.73 0.59
CA THR A 13 -13.16 22.08 0.13
C THR A 13 -12.18 23.03 -0.55
N LEU A 14 -12.66 24.12 -1.18
CA LEU A 14 -11.77 25.11 -1.80
C LEU A 14 -11.08 25.96 -0.72
N ASP A 15 -11.83 26.36 0.30
CA ASP A 15 -11.30 27.06 1.45
C ASP A 15 -10.27 26.21 2.22
N GLU A 16 -10.47 24.89 2.30
CA GLU A 16 -9.48 23.97 2.87
C GLU A 16 -8.15 23.99 2.08
N TRP A 17 -8.21 24.07 0.75
CA TRP A 17 -7.03 24.26 -0.10
C TRP A 17 -6.37 25.63 0.15
N VAL A 18 -7.15 26.70 0.28
CA VAL A 18 -6.62 28.04 0.57
C VAL A 18 -5.95 28.08 1.95
N TYR A 19 -6.57 27.46 2.96
CA TYR A 19 -5.99 27.32 4.30
C TYR A 19 -4.67 26.55 4.25
N PHE A 20 -4.64 25.42 3.56
CA PHE A 20 -3.43 24.60 3.42
C PHE A 20 -2.30 25.37 2.72
N LEU A 21 -2.59 26.08 1.63
CA LEU A 21 -1.58 26.87 0.92
C LEU A 21 -1.03 28.03 1.75
N LYS A 22 -1.83 28.57 2.68
CA LYS A 22 -1.42 29.67 3.56
C LYS A 22 -0.64 29.20 4.78
N ASN A 23 -1.06 28.07 5.38
CA ASN A 23 -0.55 27.62 6.69
C ASN A 23 0.34 26.38 6.59
N SER A 24 0.45 25.75 5.41
CA SER A 24 1.15 24.47 5.18
C SER A 24 0.66 23.35 6.12
N GLU A 25 -0.59 23.44 6.57
CA GLU A 25 -1.20 22.56 7.56
C GLU A 25 -2.52 21.99 7.02
N VAL A 26 -2.75 20.70 7.27
CA VAL A 26 -4.03 20.03 7.04
C VAL A 26 -4.59 19.61 8.38
N LYS A 27 -5.79 20.09 8.71
CA LYS A 27 -6.55 19.70 9.90
C LYS A 27 -7.25 18.37 9.67
N ASP A 28 -7.41 17.59 10.72
CA ASP A 28 -8.01 16.24 10.68
C ASP A 28 -9.46 16.21 10.15
N ASN A 29 -10.16 17.35 10.20
CA ASN A 29 -11.54 17.49 9.74
C ASN A 29 -11.67 17.91 8.27
N PHE A 30 -10.56 18.13 7.56
CA PHE A 30 -10.60 18.53 6.15
C PHE A 30 -11.07 17.37 5.26
N LYS A 31 -11.91 17.68 4.27
CA LYS A 31 -12.53 16.70 3.37
C LYS A 31 -12.08 16.83 1.92
N ALA A 32 -11.25 17.83 1.61
CA ALA A 32 -10.70 18.09 0.31
C ALA A 32 -9.87 16.89 -0.18
N LYS A 33 -10.37 16.26 -1.25
CA LYS A 33 -9.68 15.14 -1.89
C LYS A 33 -8.29 15.57 -2.36
N GLY A 34 -7.27 14.82 -1.97
CA GLY A 34 -5.89 15.04 -2.41
C GLY A 34 -5.06 15.97 -1.53
N LEU A 35 -5.65 16.59 -0.51
CA LEU A 35 -4.92 17.46 0.42
C LEU A 35 -3.87 16.69 1.23
N ASP A 36 -4.16 15.44 1.62
CA ASP A 36 -3.19 14.56 2.29
C ASP A 36 -1.95 14.30 1.43
N LYS A 37 -2.16 14.08 0.12
CA LYS A 37 -1.05 13.89 -0.83
C LYS A 37 -0.23 15.16 -0.99
N ALA A 38 -0.90 16.32 -1.01
CA ALA A 38 -0.22 17.60 -1.07
C ALA A 38 0.61 17.86 0.21
N LYS A 39 0.07 17.54 1.39
CA LYS A 39 0.77 17.62 2.68
C LYS A 39 2.00 16.73 2.71
N GLU A 40 1.87 15.49 2.25
CA GLU A 40 2.98 14.55 2.15
C GLU A 40 4.06 15.03 1.20
N LYS A 41 3.67 15.57 0.04
CA LYS A 41 4.61 16.15 -0.93
C LYS A 41 5.35 17.35 -0.35
N LEU A 42 4.65 18.30 0.28
CA LEU A 42 5.28 19.43 0.95
C LEU A 42 6.23 18.99 2.06
N ARG A 43 5.82 18.00 2.87
CA ARG A 43 6.67 17.43 3.91
C ARG A 43 7.96 16.87 3.31
N TYR A 44 7.87 16.10 2.23
CA TYR A 44 9.04 15.56 1.54
C TYR A 44 9.91 16.67 0.93
N GLU A 45 9.31 17.70 0.32
CA GLU A 45 10.04 18.83 -0.25
C GLU A 45 10.74 19.67 0.83
N SER A 46 10.20 19.73 2.05
CA SER A 46 10.81 20.43 3.19
C SER A 46 11.99 19.69 3.84
N LEU A 47 12.23 18.43 3.48
CA LEU A 47 13.36 17.65 3.98
C LEU A 47 14.69 18.13 3.37
N THR A 48 15.77 17.99 4.14
CA THR A 48 17.14 18.08 3.62
C THR A 48 17.46 16.94 2.66
N GLU A 49 18.52 17.07 1.86
CA GLU A 49 18.91 16.03 0.90
C GLU A 49 19.31 14.72 1.61
N GLU A 50 19.91 14.81 2.79
CA GLU A 50 20.22 13.67 3.65
C GLU A 50 18.94 12.98 4.14
N GLU A 51 17.96 13.74 4.62
CA GLU A 51 16.68 13.22 5.09
C GLU A 51 15.84 12.61 3.96
N LYS A 52 15.83 13.22 2.77
CA LYS A 52 15.18 12.64 1.58
C LYS A 52 15.75 11.27 1.25
N LYS A 53 17.09 11.14 1.23
CA LYS A 53 17.77 9.86 1.01
C LYS A 53 17.39 8.82 2.06
N MET A 54 17.30 9.21 3.34
CA MET A 54 16.86 8.29 4.40
C MET A 54 15.40 7.88 4.23
N TYR A 55 14.52 8.82 3.91
CA TYR A 55 13.11 8.56 3.66
C TYR A 55 12.91 7.60 2.48
N ASP A 56 13.58 7.86 1.34
CA ASP A 56 13.49 7.00 0.16
C ASP A 56 13.99 5.59 0.42
N ARG A 57 15.12 5.46 1.15
CA ARG A 57 15.63 4.16 1.59
C ARG A 57 14.65 3.43 2.50
N PHE A 58 14.03 4.14 3.43
CA PHE A 58 13.02 3.55 4.31
C PHE A 58 11.80 3.06 3.51
N GLN A 59 11.31 3.85 2.55
CA GLN A 59 10.20 3.45 1.68
C GLN A 59 10.57 2.23 0.82
N GLU A 60 11.80 2.19 0.28
CA GLU A 60 12.29 1.05 -0.48
C GLU A 60 12.41 -0.20 0.38
N ASN A 61 13.01 -0.09 1.57
CA ASN A 61 13.13 -1.21 2.50
C ASN A 61 11.76 -1.80 2.85
N ARG A 62 10.75 -0.94 3.08
CA ARG A 62 9.38 -1.39 3.36
C ARG A 62 8.75 -2.11 2.16
N ARG A 63 8.99 -1.63 0.94
CA ARG A 63 8.54 -2.33 -0.28
C ARG A 63 9.19 -3.70 -0.42
N ILE A 64 10.50 -3.77 -0.20
CA ILE A 64 11.26 -5.03 -0.24
C ILE A 64 10.72 -5.99 0.82
N GLU A 65 10.55 -5.54 2.06
CA GLU A 65 10.02 -6.36 3.16
C GLU A 65 8.65 -6.94 2.83
N ASN A 66 7.74 -6.12 2.31
CA ASN A 66 6.42 -6.58 1.87
C ASN A 66 6.51 -7.62 0.76
N SER A 67 7.40 -7.40 -0.22
CA SER A 67 7.62 -8.33 -1.35
C SER A 67 8.19 -9.67 -0.87
N VAL A 68 9.19 -9.63 0.03
CA VAL A 68 9.79 -10.83 0.64
C VAL A 68 8.76 -11.59 1.46
N SER A 69 7.97 -10.89 2.30
CA SER A 69 6.91 -11.50 3.11
C SER A 69 5.84 -12.16 2.23
N TYR A 70 5.42 -11.48 1.16
CA TYR A 70 4.48 -12.02 0.19
C TYR A 70 5.02 -13.29 -0.48
N THR A 71 6.25 -13.24 -0.98
CA THR A 71 6.91 -14.38 -1.63
C THR A 71 7.04 -15.56 -0.67
N ALA A 72 7.49 -15.33 0.56
CA ALA A 72 7.61 -16.38 1.58
C ALA A 72 6.26 -17.04 1.91
N ARG A 73 5.16 -16.26 1.94
CA ARG A 73 3.81 -16.82 2.12
C ARG A 73 3.41 -17.69 0.91
N GLN A 74 3.68 -17.23 -0.30
CA GLN A 74 3.37 -17.99 -1.52
C GLN A 74 4.15 -19.30 -1.57
N GLU A 75 5.46 -19.28 -1.29
CA GLU A 75 6.30 -20.48 -1.24
C GLU A 75 5.78 -21.49 -0.21
N ARG A 76 5.46 -21.03 1.00
CA ARG A 76 4.86 -21.86 2.04
C ARG A 76 3.54 -22.49 1.60
N ASN A 77 2.66 -21.73 0.95
CA ASN A 77 1.38 -22.22 0.47
C ASN A 77 1.56 -23.28 -0.62
N VAL A 78 2.55 -23.11 -1.49
CA VAL A 78 2.94 -24.10 -2.51
C VAL A 78 3.47 -25.38 -1.86
N GLU A 79 4.30 -25.29 -0.82
CA GLU A 79 4.79 -26.46 -0.08
C GLU A 79 3.65 -27.24 0.58
N ILE A 80 2.72 -26.55 1.24
CA ILE A 80 1.52 -27.18 1.83
C ILE A 80 0.70 -27.86 0.74
N ALA A 81 0.49 -27.20 -0.41
CA ALA A 81 -0.24 -27.78 -1.52
C ALA A 81 0.43 -29.06 -2.06
N LYS A 82 1.76 -29.05 -2.23
CA LYS A 82 2.53 -30.24 -2.66
C LYS A 82 2.38 -31.41 -1.70
N ASN A 83 2.36 -31.13 -0.39
CA ASN A 83 2.16 -32.14 0.64
C ASN A 83 0.74 -32.71 0.58
N LEU A 84 -0.29 -31.86 0.51
CA LEU A 84 -1.69 -32.30 0.40
C LEU A 84 -1.97 -33.08 -0.90
N ILE A 85 -1.36 -32.67 -2.01
CA ILE A 85 -1.38 -33.42 -3.29
C ILE A 85 -0.83 -34.83 -3.07
N SER A 86 0.30 -34.97 -2.37
CA SER A 86 0.89 -36.29 -2.09
C SER A 86 0.05 -37.17 -1.18
N LEU A 87 -0.78 -36.56 -0.33
CA LEU A 87 -1.74 -37.24 0.54
C LEU A 87 -3.05 -37.60 -0.19
N GLY A 88 -3.19 -37.24 -1.48
CA GLY A 88 -4.38 -37.55 -2.27
C GLY A 88 -5.58 -36.64 -2.01
N SER A 89 -5.38 -35.46 -1.41
CA SER A 89 -6.47 -34.48 -1.21
C SER A 89 -6.99 -33.94 -2.55
N ASP A 90 -8.25 -33.49 -2.60
CA ASP A 90 -8.86 -32.87 -3.78
C ASP A 90 -8.43 -31.41 -3.97
N ASN A 91 -8.63 -30.87 -5.18
CA ASN A 91 -8.15 -29.52 -5.52
C ASN A 91 -8.94 -28.41 -4.81
N GLU A 92 -10.23 -28.59 -4.55
CA GLU A 92 -11.06 -27.58 -3.89
C GLU A 92 -10.65 -27.41 -2.43
N PHE A 93 -10.40 -28.53 -1.74
CA PHE A 93 -9.87 -28.53 -0.38
C PHE A 93 -8.51 -27.86 -0.30
N ILE A 94 -7.59 -28.20 -1.23
CA ILE A 94 -6.26 -27.59 -1.26
C ILE A 94 -6.36 -26.08 -1.49
N ALA A 95 -7.19 -25.63 -2.43
CA ALA A 95 -7.39 -24.21 -2.73
C ALA A 95 -7.87 -23.44 -1.48
N LYS A 96 -8.81 -24.02 -0.75
CA LYS A 96 -9.32 -23.43 0.50
C LYS A 96 -8.26 -23.39 1.61
N ALA A 97 -7.38 -24.39 1.67
CA ALA A 97 -6.35 -24.49 2.72
C ALA A 97 -5.12 -23.61 2.47
N THR A 98 -4.78 -23.34 1.20
CA THR A 98 -3.54 -22.67 0.81
C THR A 98 -3.74 -21.33 0.12
N GLU A 99 -4.99 -20.91 -0.10
CA GLU A 99 -5.34 -19.70 -0.85
C GLU A 99 -4.79 -19.67 -2.29
N LEU A 100 -4.35 -20.82 -2.82
CA LEU A 100 -3.96 -20.97 -4.21
C LEU A 100 -5.20 -21.19 -5.08
N THR A 101 -5.12 -20.80 -6.35
CA THR A 101 -6.17 -21.11 -7.30
C THR A 101 -6.15 -22.58 -7.69
N VAL A 102 -7.30 -23.10 -8.12
CA VAL A 102 -7.41 -24.47 -8.63
C VAL A 102 -6.45 -24.68 -9.80
N GLU A 103 -6.30 -23.68 -10.67
CA GLU A 103 -5.37 -23.72 -11.81
C GLU A 103 -3.91 -23.88 -11.36
N GLN A 104 -3.49 -23.14 -10.32
CA GLN A 104 -2.14 -23.28 -9.75
C GLN A 104 -1.92 -24.68 -9.17
N ILE A 105 -2.95 -25.25 -8.52
CA ILE A 105 -2.87 -26.60 -7.96
C ILE A 105 -2.79 -27.65 -9.07
N GLU A 106 -3.54 -27.49 -10.16
CA GLU A 106 -3.46 -28.36 -11.34
C GLU A 106 -2.08 -28.33 -11.98
N GLN A 107 -1.47 -27.14 -12.12
CA GLN A 107 -0.08 -27.00 -12.59
C GLN A 107 0.90 -27.73 -11.67
N LEU A 108 0.73 -27.64 -10.34
CA LEU A 108 1.58 -28.37 -9.39
C LEU A 108 1.44 -29.90 -9.53
N ARG A 109 0.26 -30.40 -9.92
CA ARG A 109 0.06 -31.83 -10.22
C ARG A 109 0.69 -32.24 -11.53
N SER A 110 0.59 -31.41 -12.57
CA SER A 110 1.15 -31.74 -13.89
C SER A 110 2.68 -31.80 -13.87
N ILE A 111 3.34 -31.03 -13.00
CA ILE A 111 4.80 -31.06 -12.84
C ILE A 111 5.30 -32.37 -12.21
N LYS A 112 4.45 -33.06 -11.44
CA LYS A 112 4.82 -34.29 -10.72
C LYS A 112 4.59 -35.58 -11.53
N LYS A 113 4.01 -35.47 -12.73
CA LYS A 113 3.67 -36.56 -13.63
C LYS A 113 4.72 -36.69 -14.73
#